data_AF-A0A1L5L4D0-F1
#
_entry.id   AF-A0A1L5L4D0-F1
#
_cell.length_a   1.000
_cell.length_b   1.000
_cell.length_c   1.000
_cell.angle_alpha   90.00
_cell.angle_beta   90.00
_cell.angle_gamma   90.00
#
_symmetry.space_group_name_H-M   'P 1'
#
loop_
_entity.id
_entity.type
_entity.pdbx_description
1 polymer ?
#
loop_
_entity_poly.entity_id
_entity_poly.type
_entity_poly.pdbx_seq_one_letter_code
_entity_poly.pdbx_strand_id
1 'polypeptide(L)'
;MPLYWRALSSMNAISVLAYRLVATLAAMVALLVAFSVLATAIPLAMFSYGVQHSHYLTVSFIQYLNPLIQFCVAVLLLHEPMRAQGYAAFMVIWVAIAVYSFGAIRAYWERLKPHAR
;
A
#
# COMPACT_ATOMS: atom_id res chain seq x y z
N MET A 1 22.28 -34.82 -31.34
CA MET A 1 21.17 -33.84 -31.37
C MET A 1 20.51 -33.82 -30.00
N PRO A 2 20.32 -32.64 -29.38
CA PRO A 2 19.74 -32.56 -28.04
C PRO A 2 18.31 -33.13 -28.04
N LEU A 3 17.97 -33.95 -27.03
CA LEU A 3 16.74 -34.76 -26.98
C LEU A 3 15.45 -33.94 -27.19
N TYR A 4 15.44 -32.68 -26.76
CA TYR A 4 14.32 -31.76 -26.92
C TYR A 4 13.93 -31.54 -28.39
N TRP A 5 14.91 -31.53 -29.30
CA TRP A 5 14.67 -31.23 -30.71
C TRP A 5 13.90 -32.35 -31.41
N ARG A 6 14.12 -33.59 -30.97
CA ARG A 6 13.37 -34.77 -31.46
C ARG A 6 11.94 -34.79 -30.91
N ALA A 7 11.72 -34.27 -29.70
CA ALA A 7 10.38 -34.14 -29.12
C ALA A 7 9.59 -32.95 -29.70
N LEU A 8 10.27 -31.86 -30.10
CA LEU A 8 9.63 -30.72 -30.75
C LEU A 8 9.32 -30.97 -32.22
N SER A 9 10.14 -31.75 -32.92
CA SER A 9 9.95 -32.04 -34.35
C SER A 9 8.71 -32.89 -34.65
N SER A 10 8.13 -33.55 -33.66
CA SER A 10 6.84 -34.25 -33.77
C SER A 10 5.62 -33.37 -33.45
N MET A 11 5.84 -32.13 -32.98
CA MET A 11 4.78 -31.22 -32.57
C MET A 11 4.51 -30.14 -33.63
N ASN A 12 3.23 -29.79 -33.81
CA ASN A 12 2.84 -28.73 -34.73
C ASN A 12 3.41 -27.36 -34.27
N ALA A 13 3.72 -26.48 -35.23
CA ALA A 13 4.24 -25.13 -34.91
C ALA A 13 3.30 -24.33 -33.99
N ILE A 14 1.97 -24.52 -34.14
CA ILE A 14 0.94 -23.89 -33.31
C ILE A 14 1.05 -24.35 -31.85
N SER A 15 1.28 -25.64 -31.58
CA SER A 15 1.42 -26.13 -30.20
C SER A 15 2.69 -25.59 -29.55
N VAL A 16 3.80 -25.52 -30.29
CA VAL A 16 5.05 -24.94 -29.78
C VAL A 16 4.87 -23.47 -29.42
N LEU A 17 4.19 -22.70 -30.27
CA LEU A 17 3.88 -21.29 -29.99
C LEU A 17 2.97 -21.15 -28.75
N ALA A 18 1.94 -22.00 -28.63
CA ALA A 18 1.02 -21.99 -27.50
C ALA A 18 1.74 -22.27 -26.18
N TYR A 19 2.63 -23.27 -26.13
CA TYR A 19 3.42 -23.56 -24.93
C TYR A 19 4.33 -22.39 -24.54
N ARG A 20 4.97 -21.73 -25.51
CA ARG A 20 5.84 -20.56 -25.23
C ARG A 20 5.04 -19.37 -24.71
N LEU A 21 3.86 -19.12 -25.26
CA LEU A 21 2.99 -18.03 -24.83
C LEU A 21 2.49 -18.27 -23.39
N VAL A 22 2.02 -19.49 -23.09
CA VAL A 22 1.59 -19.83 -21.72
C VAL A 22 2.76 -19.78 -20.74
N ALA A 23 3.93 -20.31 -21.10
CA ALA A 23 5.10 -20.32 -20.21
C ALA A 23 5.61 -18.90 -19.90
N THR A 24 5.64 -18.01 -20.89
CA THR A 24 6.06 -16.61 -20.70
C THR A 24 5.07 -15.81 -19.85
N LEU A 25 3.77 -15.99 -20.09
CA LEU A 25 2.73 -15.39 -19.25
C LEU A 25 2.78 -15.91 -17.81
N ALA A 26 2.93 -17.22 -17.63
CA ALA A 26 3.06 -17.84 -16.30
C ALA A 26 4.29 -17.33 -15.55
N ALA A 27 5.44 -17.22 -16.23
CA ALA A 27 6.65 -16.67 -15.64
C ALA A 27 6.48 -15.19 -15.25
N MET A 28 5.86 -14.38 -16.11
CA MET A 28 5.57 -12.97 -15.81
C MET A 28 4.64 -12.82 -14.60
N VAL A 29 3.56 -13.58 -14.54
CA VAL A 29 2.63 -13.58 -13.41
C VAL A 29 3.33 -14.03 -12.13
N ALA A 30 4.12 -15.10 -12.18
CA ALA A 30 4.86 -15.58 -11.02
C ALA A 30 5.82 -14.52 -10.46
N LEU A 31 6.52 -13.80 -11.34
CA LEU A 31 7.41 -12.71 -10.95
C LEU A 31 6.64 -11.54 -10.31
N LEU A 32 5.54 -11.11 -10.93
CA LEU A 32 4.70 -10.03 -10.40
C LEU A 32 4.11 -10.38 -9.03
N VAL A 33 3.62 -11.62 -8.87
CA VAL A 33 3.08 -12.10 -7.59
C VAL A 33 4.17 -12.15 -6.53
N ALA A 34 5.35 -12.71 -6.83
CA ALA A 34 6.45 -12.75 -5.89
C ALA A 34 6.84 -11.34 -5.40
N PHE A 35 6.93 -10.38 -6.32
CA PHE A 35 7.26 -9.01 -5.96
C PHE A 35 6.13 -8.31 -5.18
N SER A 36 4.87 -8.52 -5.56
CA SER A 36 3.70 -7.98 -4.86
C SER A 36 3.62 -8.49 -3.42
N VAL A 37 3.93 -9.77 -3.20
CA VAL A 37 3.97 -10.37 -1.86
C VAL A 37 5.03 -9.69 -1.02
N LEU A 38 6.25 -9.52 -1.53
CA LEU A 38 7.32 -8.84 -0.79
C LEU A 38 6.97 -7.37 -0.51
N ALA A 39 6.46 -6.65 -1.51
CA ALA A 39 6.06 -5.26 -1.39
C ALA A 39 4.97 -5.04 -0.32
N THR A 40 4.13 -6.04 -0.05
CA THR A 40 3.05 -5.95 0.94
C THR A 40 3.46 -6.54 2.29
N ALA A 41 4.09 -7.70 2.30
CA ALA A 41 4.45 -8.42 3.51
C ALA A 41 5.53 -7.70 4.32
N ILE A 42 6.50 -7.05 3.65
CA ILE A 42 7.59 -6.34 4.34
C ILE A 42 7.04 -5.16 5.15
N PRO A 43 6.31 -4.18 4.57
CA PRO A 43 5.73 -3.09 5.34
C PRO A 43 4.77 -3.57 6.43
N LEU A 44 3.98 -4.62 6.15
CA LEU A 44 3.04 -5.16 7.12
C LEU A 44 3.74 -5.81 8.32
N ALA A 45 4.83 -6.55 8.09
CA ALA A 45 5.65 -7.12 9.15
C ALA A 45 6.32 -6.02 10.00
N MET A 46 6.89 -5.01 9.34
CA MET A 46 7.47 -3.83 10.02
C MET A 46 6.42 -3.08 10.85
N PHE A 47 5.22 -2.88 10.29
CA PHE A 47 4.10 -2.24 10.99
C PHE A 47 3.64 -3.08 12.19
N SER A 48 3.45 -4.39 12.02
CA SER A 48 3.03 -5.30 13.09
C SER A 48 4.00 -5.25 14.27
N TYR A 49 5.31 -5.25 13.99
CA TYR A 49 6.34 -5.10 15.00
C TYR A 49 6.31 -3.73 15.69
N GLY A 50 6.16 -2.64 14.93
CA GLY A 50 6.14 -1.27 15.45
C GLY A 50 4.91 -0.96 16.31
N VAL A 51 3.74 -1.51 15.95
CA VAL A 51 2.49 -1.31 16.71
C VAL A 51 2.56 -1.92 18.10
N GLN A 52 3.20 -3.09 18.26
CA GLN A 52 3.34 -3.75 19.55
C GLN A 52 4.12 -2.92 20.58
N HIS A 53 4.94 -1.97 20.13
CA HIS A 53 5.80 -1.13 20.97
C HIS A 53 5.36 0.35 21.00
N SER A 54 4.25 0.70 20.34
CA SER A 54 3.80 2.09 20.20
C SER A 54 2.55 2.38 21.03
N HIS A 55 2.42 3.62 21.48
CA HIS A 55 1.18 4.08 22.11
C HIS A 55 0.03 4.10 21.08
N TYR A 56 -1.18 3.71 21.49
CA TYR A 56 -2.35 3.61 20.60
C TYR A 56 -2.61 4.87 19.77
N LEU A 57 -2.45 6.05 20.40
CA LEU A 57 -2.56 7.36 19.74
C LEU A 57 -1.63 7.49 18.53
N THR A 58 -0.37 7.11 18.68
CA THR A 58 0.64 7.21 17.62
C THR A 58 0.28 6.35 16.41
N VAL A 59 -0.23 5.15 16.65
CA VAL A 59 -0.65 4.23 15.58
C VAL A 59 -1.81 4.82 14.79
N SER A 60 -2.81 5.39 15.48
CA SER A 60 -3.94 6.06 14.81
C SER A 60 -3.49 7.24 13.95
N PHE A 61 -2.52 8.04 14.42
CA PHE A 61 -2.00 9.15 13.62
C PHE A 61 -1.25 8.68 12.36
N ILE A 62 -0.44 7.61 12.48
CA ILE A 62 0.28 7.03 11.33
C ILE A 62 -0.69 6.47 10.28
N GLN A 63 -1.83 5.90 10.69
CA GLN A 63 -2.81 5.37 9.74
C GLN A 63 -3.44 6.46 8.85
N TYR A 64 -3.51 7.72 9.30
CA TYR A 64 -3.95 8.83 8.45
C TYR A 64 -2.97 9.17 7.32
N LEU A 65 -1.73 8.69 7.36
CA LEU A 65 -0.80 8.83 6.24
C LEU A 65 -1.23 8.02 5.02
N ASN A 66 -1.92 6.90 5.21
CA ASN A 66 -2.33 6.05 4.09
C ASN A 66 -3.26 6.79 3.10
N PRO A 67 -4.41 7.35 3.51
CA PRO A 67 -5.26 8.13 2.61
C PRO A 67 -4.55 9.40 2.08
N LEU A 68 -3.61 9.98 2.84
CA LEU A 68 -2.81 11.11 2.37
C LEU A 68 -1.89 10.72 1.20
N ILE A 69 -1.13 9.64 1.36
CA ILE A 69 -0.21 9.16 0.32
C ILE A 69 -1.00 8.74 -0.92
N GLN A 70 -2.11 8.01 -0.74
CA GLN A 70 -2.97 7.63 -1.87
C GLN A 70 -3.50 8.85 -2.63
N PHE A 71 -3.96 9.87 -1.92
CA PHE A 71 -4.41 11.12 -2.53
C PHE A 71 -3.28 11.83 -3.28
N CYS A 72 -2.11 11.96 -2.65
CA CYS A 72 -0.94 12.58 -3.28
C CYS A 72 -0.49 11.82 -4.53
N VAL A 73 -0.46 10.49 -4.49
CA VAL A 73 -0.11 9.66 -5.65
C VAL A 73 -1.11 9.85 -6.78
N ALA A 74 -2.41 9.84 -6.49
CA ALA A 74 -3.45 10.03 -7.49
C ALA A 74 -3.36 11.40 -8.19
N VAL A 75 -3.14 12.49 -7.44
CA VAL A 75 -3.09 13.85 -8.00
C VAL A 75 -1.73 14.19 -8.61
N LEU A 76 -0.63 13.91 -7.91
CA LEU A 76 0.71 14.41 -8.27
C LEU A 76 1.46 13.47 -9.22
N LEU A 77 1.28 12.15 -9.09
CA LEU A 77 2.01 11.17 -9.90
C LEU A 77 1.15 10.68 -11.06
N LEU A 78 -0.07 10.24 -10.78
CA LEU A 78 -0.98 9.70 -11.79
C LEU A 78 -1.73 10.79 -12.57
N HIS A 79 -1.74 12.03 -12.08
CA HIS A 79 -2.44 13.17 -12.67
C HIS A 79 -3.92 12.87 -12.95
N GLU A 80 -4.55 12.04 -12.11
CA GLU A 80 -5.95 11.69 -12.30
C GLU A 80 -6.85 12.91 -11.98
N PRO A 81 -7.83 13.23 -12.85
CA PRO A 81 -8.74 14.33 -12.61
C PRO A 81 -9.66 13.98 -11.43
N MET A 82 -9.29 14.46 -10.25
CA MET A 82 -10.01 14.14 -9.05
C MET A 82 -11.39 14.82 -9.07
N ARG A 83 -12.45 14.03 -8.89
CA ARG A 83 -13.81 14.57 -8.75
C ARG A 83 -13.91 15.40 -7.48
N ALA A 84 -14.81 16.40 -7.47
CA ALA A 84 -15.07 17.24 -6.29
C ALA A 84 -15.32 16.44 -5.00
N GLN A 85 -15.93 15.25 -5.13
CA GLN A 85 -16.15 14.32 -4.01
C GLN A 85 -14.86 13.84 -3.36
N GLY A 86 -13.79 13.59 -4.14
CA GLY A 86 -12.48 13.16 -3.61
C GLY A 86 -11.80 14.24 -2.80
N TYR A 87 -11.84 15.49 -3.27
CA TYR A 87 -11.35 16.63 -2.50
C TYR A 87 -12.16 16.87 -1.22
N ALA A 88 -13.49 16.76 -1.30
CA ALA A 88 -14.35 16.91 -0.13
C ALA A 88 -14.05 15.84 0.94
N ALA A 89 -13.93 14.56 0.54
CA ALA A 89 -13.59 13.48 1.46
C ALA A 89 -12.23 13.71 2.12
N PHE A 90 -11.23 14.15 1.36
CA PHE A 90 -9.92 14.51 1.89
C PHE A 90 -10.03 15.62 2.95
N MET A 91 -10.71 16.72 2.63
CA MET A 91 -10.88 17.84 3.58
C MET A 91 -11.61 17.43 4.85
N VAL A 92 -12.62 16.56 4.77
CA VAL A 92 -13.34 16.04 5.96
C VAL A 92 -12.41 15.27 6.89
N ILE A 93 -11.54 14.41 6.34
CA ILE A 93 -10.56 13.65 7.14
C ILE A 93 -9.62 14.63 7.87
N TRP A 94 -9.09 15.63 7.16
CA TRP A 94 -8.18 16.61 7.75
C TRP A 94 -8.83 17.49 8.82
N VAL A 95 -10.09 17.89 8.62
CA VAL A 95 -10.85 18.63 9.64
C VAL A 95 -11.04 17.76 10.89
N ALA A 96 -11.41 16.49 10.73
CA ALA A 96 -11.56 15.58 11.87
C ALA A 96 -10.23 15.41 12.64
N ILE A 97 -9.11 15.25 11.94
CA ILE A 97 -7.77 15.17 12.55
C ILE A 97 -7.42 16.46 13.29
N ALA A 98 -7.71 17.63 12.71
CA ALA A 98 -7.43 18.92 13.33
C ALA A 98 -8.24 19.07 14.63
N VAL A 99 -9.54 18.81 14.60
CA VAL A 99 -10.43 18.88 15.78
C VAL A 99 -9.94 17.94 16.89
N TYR A 100 -9.61 16.70 16.54
CA TYR A 100 -9.09 15.73 17.49
C TYR A 100 -7.76 16.18 18.11
N SER A 101 -6.83 16.64 17.28
CA SER A 101 -5.51 17.12 17.71
C SER A 101 -5.63 18.30 18.67
N PHE A 102 -6.51 19.27 18.37
CA PHE A 102 -6.78 20.40 19.27
C PHE A 102 -7.30 19.94 20.63
N GLY A 103 -8.23 18.98 20.65
CA GLY A 103 -8.75 18.39 21.89
C GLY A 103 -7.65 17.68 22.71
N ALA A 104 -6.83 16.87 22.04
CA ALA A 104 -5.74 16.13 22.67
C ALA A 104 -4.68 17.08 23.27
N ILE A 105 -4.28 18.12 22.52
CA ILE A 105 -3.34 19.14 22.98
C ILE A 105 -3.91 19.89 24.18
N ARG A 106 -5.17 20.33 24.12
CA ARG A 106 -5.81 21.03 25.25
C ARG A 106 -5.88 20.16 26.51
N ALA A 107 -6.25 18.88 26.37
CA ALA A 107 -6.30 17.95 27.49
C ALA A 107 -4.91 17.70 28.10
N TYR A 108 -3.86 17.66 27.27
CA TYR A 108 -2.48 17.59 27.71
C TYR A 108 -2.07 18.83 28.52
N TRP A 109 -2.38 20.04 28.03
CA TRP A 109 -2.09 21.30 28.74
C TRP A 109 -2.80 21.40 30.10
N GLU A 110 -4.04 20.91 30.22
CA GLU A 110 -4.75 20.91 31.51
C GLU A 110 -4.11 19.96 32.53
N ARG A 111 -3.56 18.82 32.09
CA ARG A 111 -2.84 17.88 32.98
C ARG A 111 -1.50 18.44 33.47
N LEU A 112 -0.90 19.35 32.70
CA LEU A 112 0.37 19.99 33.03
C LEU A 112 0.25 21.15 34.01
N LYS A 113 -0.96 21.67 34.30
CA LYS A 113 -1.15 22.62 35.40
C LYS A 113 -0.99 21.85 36.71
N PRO A 114 0.18 21.89 37.38
CA PRO A 114 0.39 21.19 38.63
C PRO A 114 -0.44 21.92 39.69
N HIS A 115 -0.78 21.21 40.75
CA HIS A 115 -1.47 21.70 41.93
C HIS A 115 -0.68 22.84 42.60
N ALA A 116 -0.71 24.04 42.02
CA ALA A 116 -0.31 25.28 42.67
C ALA A 116 -1.39 25.64 43.70
N ARG A 117 -1.46 24.84 44.76
CA ARG A 117 -2.11 25.14 46.04
C ARG A 117 -1.27 24.52 47.13
#